data_AF-A0A9D5ZA96-F1
#
_entry.id   AF-A0A9D5ZA96-F1
#
_cell.length_a   1.000
_cell.length_b   1.000
_cell.length_c   1.000
_cell.angle_alpha   90.00
_cell.angle_beta   90.00
_cell.angle_gamma   90.00
#
_symmetry.space_group_name_H-M   'P 1'
#
loop_
_entity.id
_entity.type
_entity.pdbx_description
1 polymer ?
#
loop_
_entity_poly.entity_id
_entity_poly.type
_entity_poly.pdbx_seq_one_letter_code
_entity_poly.pdbx_strand_id
1 'polypeptide(L)'
;MMPAHYCHLYLARVCLESRTGLSIASGLSEGGYDVLLVRDANGLPTIPGTAIAGVLRHLYQRAFPDGETESLFGTEAKGKESLSRIHCSWGAVHDRHNHPIEGLLLGAAAEKLETDDLLRLLSEPQPVLRDHVRINHLGTADGSGKFDRGTLPPGCRFTLELLLWSEKENDPCWERVLSLFHSPLFRLGGAVRRGLGAFNVVSIHEHHFNLKDPGQFNRFTGLQRSLGSSEGLNLRAKDAPSQCLTAPGAVPLSVTMTLKGADFWRFGQGLVSFNPETGRKTADQLPIAIPKITWSDDGQARIVDHAILIPASAIKGALAHRFIFHLLRYEQQFLEGIEDPDTFDPRDLKAVQSLFGWANDTGGDGSLGSVGRLLMDDLTLDLPDGAPRRSRVGRLTHNSIDRFSGGVRDGALFTEELLFDLSWPFTLTIIDPHCEPLEDPNLKRALADVLEDLASGQLSLGAGESKGHGIFTSDDVTWSDGGQWIQGGRS
;
A
#
# COMPACT_ATOMS: atom_id res chain seq x y z
N MET A 1 -33.23 -5.15 -23.33
CA MET A 1 -32.38 -6.17 -23.99
C MET A 1 -32.56 -7.47 -23.21
N MET A 2 -33.02 -8.56 -23.85
CA MET A 2 -33.43 -9.78 -23.14
C MET A 2 -32.21 -10.57 -22.62
N PRO A 3 -32.21 -11.10 -21.37
CA PRO A 3 -31.13 -11.89 -20.78
C PRO A 3 -30.86 -13.27 -21.45
N ALA A 4 -31.49 -13.57 -22.58
CA ALA A 4 -31.44 -14.89 -23.24
C ALA A 4 -30.10 -15.21 -23.95
N HIS A 5 -29.18 -14.26 -24.09
CA HIS A 5 -27.91 -14.45 -24.80
C HIS A 5 -26.73 -14.87 -23.90
N TYR A 6 -26.75 -14.52 -22.61
CA TYR A 6 -25.70 -14.87 -21.65
C TYR A 6 -25.91 -16.28 -21.08
N CYS A 7 -25.40 -17.30 -21.76
CA CYS A 7 -25.47 -18.68 -21.31
C CYS A 7 -24.24 -19.19 -20.57
N HIS A 8 -23.14 -18.45 -20.59
CA HIS A 8 -21.92 -18.82 -19.87
C HIS A 8 -21.76 -17.95 -18.62
N LEU A 9 -21.61 -18.60 -17.48
CA LEU A 9 -21.36 -17.97 -16.19
C LEU A 9 -19.98 -18.39 -15.69
N TYR A 10 -19.10 -17.42 -15.50
CA TYR A 10 -17.82 -17.63 -14.82
C TYR A 10 -17.95 -17.16 -13.38
N LEU A 11 -17.43 -17.95 -12.46
CA LEU A 11 -17.44 -17.66 -11.02
C LEU A 11 -16.03 -17.82 -10.48
N ALA A 12 -15.55 -16.86 -9.69
CA ALA A 12 -14.32 -16.98 -8.92
C ALA A 12 -14.53 -16.52 -7.48
N ARG A 13 -14.04 -17.31 -6.52
CA ARG A 13 -13.84 -16.91 -5.12
C ARG A 13 -12.38 -16.56 -4.92
N VAL A 14 -12.12 -15.29 -4.65
CA VAL A 14 -10.79 -14.73 -4.53
C VAL A 14 -10.52 -14.41 -3.07
N CYS A 15 -9.54 -15.09 -2.49
CA CYS A 15 -9.02 -14.79 -1.15
C CYS A 15 -7.81 -13.87 -1.28
N LEU A 16 -7.90 -12.70 -0.67
CA LEU A 16 -6.89 -11.65 -0.68
C LEU A 16 -6.34 -11.45 0.72
N GLU A 17 -5.04 -11.22 0.83
CA GLU A 17 -4.36 -10.85 2.08
C GLU A 17 -3.77 -9.45 1.95
N SER A 18 -4.05 -8.56 2.90
CA SER A 18 -3.48 -7.22 2.88
C SER A 18 -1.98 -7.27 3.16
N ARG A 19 -1.17 -6.80 2.22
CA ARG A 19 0.29 -6.68 2.39
C ARG A 19 0.65 -5.48 3.28
N THR A 20 -0.13 -4.42 3.17
CA THR A 20 0.04 -3.18 3.96
C THR A 20 -1.24 -2.84 4.72
N GLY A 21 -1.18 -1.83 5.60
CA GLY A 21 -2.37 -1.41 6.33
C GLY A 21 -3.51 -1.01 5.38
N LEU A 22 -4.75 -1.25 5.79
CA LEU A 22 -5.94 -1.02 4.94
C LEU A 22 -6.83 0.08 5.54
N SER A 23 -7.24 1.05 4.72
CA SER A 23 -8.12 2.14 5.17
C SER A 23 -9.23 2.39 4.15
N ILE A 24 -10.31 1.63 4.22
CA ILE A 24 -11.48 1.83 3.34
C ILE A 24 -12.47 2.71 4.09
N ALA A 25 -12.65 3.95 3.61
CA ALA A 25 -13.51 4.93 4.27
C ALA A 25 -15.00 4.64 4.03
N SER A 26 -15.84 4.79 5.06
CA SER A 26 -17.30 4.72 4.95
C SER A 26 -17.94 5.98 4.35
N GLY A 27 -17.16 7.05 4.19
CA GLY A 27 -17.67 8.37 3.80
C GLY A 27 -18.34 9.15 4.94
N LEU A 28 -18.41 8.56 6.14
CA LEU A 28 -18.89 9.21 7.35
C LEU A 28 -17.70 9.69 8.19
N SER A 29 -17.85 10.85 8.82
CA SER A 29 -16.99 11.34 9.90
C SER A 29 -17.80 11.47 11.19
N GLU A 30 -17.24 10.99 12.30
CA GLU A 30 -17.78 11.25 13.65
C GLU A 30 -16.79 12.13 14.42
N GLY A 31 -17.31 12.93 15.37
CA GLY A 31 -16.75 14.14 15.99
C GLY A 31 -15.45 14.04 16.80
N GLY A 32 -14.49 13.23 16.34
CA GLY A 32 -13.10 13.19 16.77
C GLY A 32 -12.17 12.50 15.76
N TYR A 33 -12.68 12.06 14.60
CA TYR A 33 -11.95 11.21 13.66
C TYR A 33 -12.09 11.69 12.22
N ASP A 34 -10.95 11.76 11.51
CA ASP A 34 -10.92 12.19 10.11
C ASP A 34 -11.49 11.13 9.15
N VAL A 35 -11.36 9.83 9.47
CA VAL A 35 -11.79 8.72 8.59
C VAL A 35 -12.29 7.52 9.41
N LEU A 36 -13.56 7.14 9.22
CA LEU A 36 -14.13 5.89 9.73
C LEU A 36 -14.00 4.76 8.71
N LEU A 37 -13.66 3.56 9.18
CA LEU A 37 -13.55 2.36 8.35
C LEU A 37 -14.93 1.78 8.00
N VAL A 38 -15.10 1.28 6.78
CA VAL A 38 -16.29 0.52 6.38
C VAL A 38 -16.39 -0.76 7.21
N ARG A 39 -17.57 -1.01 7.77
CA ARG A 39 -17.88 -2.19 8.56
C ARG A 39 -19.19 -2.83 8.13
N ASP A 40 -19.31 -4.12 8.37
CA ASP A 40 -20.54 -4.89 8.20
C ASP A 40 -21.50 -4.71 9.40
N ALA A 41 -22.61 -5.45 9.40
CA ALA A 41 -23.59 -5.41 10.49
C ALA A 41 -23.07 -6.00 11.81
N ASN A 42 -21.95 -6.73 11.81
CA ASN A 42 -21.28 -7.25 13.00
C ASN A 42 -20.25 -6.25 13.57
N GLY A 43 -20.05 -5.10 12.91
CA GLY A 43 -18.99 -4.17 13.25
C GLY A 43 -17.60 -4.63 12.78
N LEU A 44 -17.51 -5.62 11.91
CA LEU A 44 -16.26 -6.12 11.35
C LEU A 44 -15.90 -5.39 10.06
N PRO A 45 -14.61 -5.19 9.76
CA PRO A 45 -14.20 -4.55 8.52
C PRO A 45 -14.60 -5.38 7.31
N THR A 46 -15.00 -4.70 6.23
CA THR A 46 -15.41 -5.35 4.98
C THR A 46 -14.96 -4.53 3.79
N ILE A 47 -14.81 -5.20 2.64
CA ILE A 47 -14.50 -4.53 1.37
C ILE A 47 -15.79 -4.40 0.55
N PRO A 48 -16.27 -3.18 0.25
CA PRO A 48 -17.42 -3.00 -0.63
C PRO A 48 -17.16 -3.55 -2.03
N GLY A 49 -18.14 -4.26 -2.61
CA GLY A 49 -18.05 -4.74 -3.99
C GLY A 49 -17.82 -3.61 -5.01
N THR A 50 -18.36 -2.42 -4.75
CA THR A 50 -18.16 -1.22 -5.58
C THR A 50 -16.71 -0.72 -5.53
N ALA A 51 -16.02 -0.85 -4.40
CA ALA A 51 -14.61 -0.45 -4.28
C ALA A 51 -13.71 -1.36 -5.12
N ILE A 52 -13.96 -2.68 -5.09
CA ILE A 52 -13.25 -3.66 -5.92
C ILE A 52 -13.56 -3.42 -7.40
N ALA A 53 -14.84 -3.31 -7.76
CA ALA A 53 -15.25 -3.08 -9.14
C ALA A 53 -14.66 -1.80 -9.72
N GLY A 54 -14.62 -0.70 -8.95
CA GLY A 54 -14.02 0.56 -9.38
C GLY A 54 -12.52 0.44 -9.65
N VAL A 55 -11.78 -0.25 -8.77
CA VAL A 55 -10.33 -0.47 -8.95
C VAL A 55 -10.06 -1.40 -10.13
N LEU A 56 -10.79 -2.52 -10.24
CA LEU A 56 -10.66 -3.43 -11.39
C LEU A 56 -10.99 -2.72 -12.71
N ARG A 57 -12.02 -1.88 -12.74
CA ARG A 57 -12.35 -1.08 -13.94
C ARG A 57 -11.21 -0.17 -14.33
N HIS A 58 -10.66 0.58 -13.38
CA HIS A 58 -9.55 1.51 -13.64
C HIS A 58 -8.30 0.78 -14.14
N LEU A 59 -7.96 -0.34 -13.50
CA LEU A 59 -6.83 -1.18 -13.92
C LEU A 59 -7.06 -1.80 -15.29
N TYR A 60 -8.28 -2.24 -15.58
CA TYR A 60 -8.62 -2.82 -16.88
C TYR A 60 -8.48 -1.80 -18.01
N GLN A 61 -8.99 -0.57 -17.83
CA GLN A 61 -8.83 0.52 -18.81
C GLN A 61 -7.36 0.81 -19.10
N ARG A 62 -6.55 0.81 -18.05
CA ARG A 62 -5.12 1.09 -18.13
C ARG A 62 -4.33 -0.05 -18.78
N ALA A 63 -4.60 -1.29 -18.38
CA ALA A 63 -3.91 -2.48 -18.88
C ALA A 63 -4.34 -2.85 -20.31
N PHE A 64 -5.58 -2.53 -20.67
CA PHE A 64 -6.20 -2.86 -21.96
C PHE A 64 -6.98 -1.65 -22.53
N PRO A 65 -6.29 -0.63 -23.07
CA PRO A 65 -6.94 0.57 -23.61
C PRO A 65 -7.96 0.28 -24.74
N ASP A 66 -7.65 -0.69 -25.60
CA ASP A 66 -8.53 -1.17 -26.68
C ASP A 66 -9.55 -2.22 -26.19
N GLY A 67 -9.66 -2.41 -24.87
CA GLY A 67 -10.51 -3.42 -24.24
C GLY A 67 -11.97 -3.00 -24.11
N GLU A 68 -12.83 -4.00 -23.88
CA GLU A 68 -14.29 -3.83 -23.74
C GLU A 68 -14.74 -3.26 -22.37
N THR A 69 -14.07 -2.22 -21.83
CA THR A 69 -14.32 -1.74 -20.45
C THR A 69 -15.79 -1.41 -20.18
N GLU A 70 -16.40 -0.58 -21.02
CA GLU A 70 -17.77 -0.11 -20.84
C GLU A 70 -18.81 -1.25 -20.98
N SER A 71 -18.49 -2.26 -21.79
CA SER A 71 -19.31 -3.48 -21.94
C SER A 71 -19.14 -4.43 -20.74
N LEU A 72 -17.97 -4.46 -20.12
CA LEU A 72 -17.66 -5.35 -19.01
C LEU A 72 -18.18 -4.81 -17.67
N PHE A 73 -17.91 -3.54 -17.37
CA PHE A 73 -18.23 -2.89 -16.10
C PHE A 73 -19.48 -1.99 -16.15
N GLY A 74 -20.12 -1.87 -17.32
CA GLY A 74 -21.29 -1.03 -17.55
C GLY A 74 -20.94 0.46 -17.74
N THR A 75 -21.93 1.26 -18.14
CA THR A 75 -21.80 2.71 -18.26
C THR A 75 -23.14 3.40 -18.00
N GLU A 76 -23.11 4.55 -17.33
CA GLU A 76 -24.28 5.37 -17.03
C GLU A 76 -24.33 6.64 -17.91
N ALA A 77 -23.52 6.69 -18.98
CA ALA A 77 -23.50 7.82 -19.89
C ALA A 77 -24.86 7.96 -20.62
N LYS A 78 -25.48 9.14 -20.51
CA LYS A 78 -26.79 9.46 -21.14
C LYS A 78 -26.80 9.06 -22.62
N GLY A 79 -27.69 8.13 -22.98
CA GLY A 79 -27.87 7.66 -24.35
C GLY A 79 -26.96 6.49 -24.80
N LYS A 80 -26.09 5.99 -23.92
CA LYS A 80 -25.24 4.80 -24.16
C LYS A 80 -25.24 3.83 -22.98
N GLU A 81 -26.33 3.77 -22.21
CA GLU A 81 -26.44 2.91 -21.02
C GLU A 81 -26.14 1.44 -21.35
N SER A 82 -25.16 0.87 -20.66
CA SER A 82 -24.81 -0.54 -20.76
C SER A 82 -24.81 -1.18 -19.37
N LEU A 83 -25.42 -2.35 -19.26
CA LEU A 83 -25.40 -3.14 -18.03
C LEU A 83 -24.00 -3.74 -17.83
N SER A 84 -23.56 -3.83 -16.58
CA SER A 84 -22.34 -4.55 -16.23
C SER A 84 -22.52 -6.04 -16.45
N ARG A 85 -21.53 -6.69 -17.07
CA ARG A 85 -21.45 -8.16 -17.17
C ARG A 85 -20.75 -8.78 -15.97
N ILE A 86 -19.92 -7.99 -15.28
CA ILE A 86 -19.21 -8.41 -14.07
C ILE A 86 -19.93 -7.95 -12.80
N HIS A 87 -19.99 -8.82 -11.81
CA HIS A 87 -20.49 -8.52 -10.47
C HIS A 87 -19.41 -8.86 -9.44
N CYS A 88 -19.24 -7.97 -8.47
CA CYS A 88 -18.33 -8.16 -7.33
C CYS A 88 -19.17 -8.20 -6.06
N SER A 89 -19.06 -9.28 -5.28
CA SER A 89 -19.66 -9.35 -3.95
C SER A 89 -18.93 -8.42 -2.97
N TRP A 90 -19.49 -8.30 -1.77
CA TRP A 90 -18.73 -7.77 -0.64
C TRP A 90 -17.61 -8.77 -0.29
N GLY A 91 -16.46 -8.23 0.11
CA GLY A 91 -15.34 -9.01 0.63
C GLY A 91 -15.48 -9.18 2.14
N ALA A 92 -15.75 -10.40 2.58
CA ALA A 92 -15.92 -10.77 3.98
C ALA A 92 -14.55 -11.03 4.64
N VAL A 93 -14.33 -10.49 5.83
CA VAL A 93 -13.09 -10.69 6.59
C VAL A 93 -13.05 -12.07 7.23
N HIS A 94 -11.85 -12.62 7.41
CA HIS A 94 -11.64 -13.95 7.97
C HIS A 94 -11.45 -13.91 9.49
N ASP A 95 -11.89 -14.99 10.15
CA ASP A 95 -11.55 -15.32 11.54
C ASP A 95 -10.13 -15.92 11.67
N ARG A 96 -9.70 -16.24 12.89
CA ARG A 96 -8.37 -16.78 13.13
C ARG A 96 -8.10 -18.14 12.47
N HIS A 97 -9.16 -18.84 12.05
CA HIS A 97 -9.11 -20.15 11.42
C HIS A 97 -9.23 -20.06 9.89
N ASN A 98 -9.09 -18.86 9.33
CA ASN A 98 -9.18 -18.59 7.90
C ASN A 98 -10.57 -18.84 7.30
N HIS A 99 -11.63 -18.67 8.09
CA HIS A 99 -13.00 -18.72 7.58
C HIS A 99 -13.59 -17.32 7.43
N PRO A 100 -14.17 -16.98 6.27
CA PRO A 100 -14.86 -15.71 6.09
C PRO A 100 -16.09 -15.63 7.01
N ILE A 101 -16.26 -14.50 7.68
CA ILE A 101 -17.44 -14.23 8.50
C ILE A 101 -18.56 -13.70 7.61
N GLU A 102 -19.62 -14.50 7.50
CA GLU A 102 -20.78 -14.22 6.65
C GLU A 102 -22.06 -14.12 7.48
N GLY A 103 -22.96 -13.22 7.08
CA GLY A 103 -24.22 -13.02 7.77
C GLY A 103 -24.06 -12.35 9.14
N LEU A 104 -25.16 -12.33 9.91
CA LEU A 104 -25.20 -11.69 11.22
C LEU A 104 -24.89 -12.71 12.33
N LEU A 105 -23.90 -12.41 13.16
CA LEU A 105 -23.55 -13.20 14.34
C LEU A 105 -24.52 -12.88 15.47
N LEU A 106 -25.40 -13.83 15.79
CA LEU A 106 -26.43 -13.70 16.83
C LEU A 106 -26.34 -14.83 17.86
N GLY A 107 -26.77 -14.55 19.10
CA GLY A 107 -26.81 -15.52 20.18
C GLY A 107 -25.43 -16.12 20.47
N ALA A 108 -25.34 -17.45 20.55
CA ALA A 108 -24.08 -18.15 20.80
C ALA A 108 -23.00 -17.89 19.72
N ALA A 109 -23.39 -17.52 18.49
CA ALA A 109 -22.42 -17.16 17.45
C ALA A 109 -21.77 -15.78 17.68
N ALA A 110 -22.40 -14.90 18.45
CA ALA A 110 -21.83 -13.61 18.82
C ALA A 110 -20.65 -13.76 19.80
N GLU A 111 -20.59 -14.85 20.57
CA GLU A 111 -19.45 -15.15 21.46
C GLU A 111 -18.13 -15.23 20.67
N LYS A 112 -18.18 -15.58 19.38
CA LYS A 112 -17.00 -15.57 18.50
C LYS A 112 -16.29 -14.21 18.46
N LEU A 113 -17.02 -13.10 18.50
CA LEU A 113 -16.44 -11.76 18.48
C LEU A 113 -15.60 -11.47 19.74
N GLU A 114 -15.90 -12.13 20.85
CA GLU A 114 -15.18 -11.98 22.10
C GLU A 114 -14.06 -13.01 22.27
N THR A 115 -14.28 -14.25 21.82
CA THR A 115 -13.32 -15.37 21.98
C THR A 115 -12.21 -15.40 20.92
N ASP A 116 -12.50 -14.90 19.72
CA ASP A 116 -11.51 -14.83 18.64
C ASP A 116 -10.71 -13.51 18.77
N ASP A 117 -9.43 -13.65 19.06
CA ASP A 117 -8.50 -12.53 19.27
C ASP A 117 -8.35 -11.65 18.03
N LEU A 118 -8.38 -12.25 16.83
CA LEU A 118 -8.35 -11.54 15.55
C LEU A 118 -9.64 -10.75 15.33
N LEU A 119 -10.82 -11.38 15.47
CA LEU A 119 -12.09 -10.66 15.29
C LEU A 119 -12.24 -9.53 16.30
N ARG A 120 -11.82 -9.74 17.54
CA ARG A 120 -11.83 -8.71 18.58
C ARG A 120 -10.96 -7.51 18.20
N LEU A 121 -9.72 -7.73 17.76
CA LEU A 121 -8.84 -6.66 17.26
C LEU A 121 -9.49 -5.92 16.08
N LEU A 122 -10.07 -6.66 15.13
CA LEU A 122 -10.66 -6.07 13.93
C LEU A 122 -11.97 -5.31 14.22
N SER A 123 -12.69 -5.67 15.28
CA SER A 123 -13.90 -4.96 15.72
C SER A 123 -13.61 -3.57 16.31
N GLU A 124 -12.37 -3.32 16.77
CA GLU A 124 -11.96 -2.02 17.28
C GLU A 124 -12.10 -0.94 16.18
N PRO A 125 -12.68 0.24 16.46
CA PRO A 125 -12.91 1.27 15.44
C PRO A 125 -11.65 1.65 14.63
N GLN A 126 -10.50 1.72 15.30
CA GLN A 126 -9.20 2.06 14.72
C GLN A 126 -8.10 1.19 15.35
N PRO A 127 -7.89 -0.05 14.86
CA PRO A 127 -6.92 -0.96 15.46
C PRO A 127 -5.48 -0.49 15.28
N VAL A 128 -5.22 0.36 14.27
CA VAL A 128 -3.96 1.06 14.08
C VAL A 128 -4.23 2.53 13.77
N LEU A 129 -3.62 3.41 14.57
CA LEU A 129 -3.57 4.85 14.33
C LEU A 129 -2.31 5.20 13.56
N ARG A 130 -2.47 5.92 12.46
CA ARG A 130 -1.36 6.41 11.64
C ARG A 130 -1.40 7.93 11.51
N ASP A 131 -0.45 8.56 12.20
CA ASP A 131 -0.20 10.00 12.10
C ASP A 131 0.55 10.31 10.80
N HIS A 132 0.24 11.46 10.21
CA HIS A 132 1.05 12.05 9.16
C HIS A 132 1.08 13.57 9.26
N VAL A 133 2.18 14.13 8.75
CA VAL A 133 2.42 15.57 8.73
C VAL A 133 2.63 16.02 7.28
N ARG A 134 1.99 17.12 6.90
CA ARG A 134 2.29 17.84 5.66
C ARG A 134 3.53 18.69 5.88
N ILE A 135 4.50 18.56 4.97
CA ILE A 135 5.77 19.31 5.03
C ILE A 135 5.75 20.39 3.93
N ASN A 136 6.11 21.62 4.27
CA ASN A 136 6.24 22.74 3.34
C ASN A 136 7.58 22.73 2.59
N HIS A 137 7.82 23.73 1.73
CA HIS A 137 9.04 23.81 0.89
C HIS A 137 10.30 24.03 1.73
N LEU A 138 10.15 24.52 2.96
CA LEU A 138 11.22 24.72 3.94
C LEU A 138 11.56 23.43 4.71
N GLY A 139 10.93 22.29 4.40
CA GLY A 139 11.16 21.05 5.12
C GLY A 139 10.56 21.02 6.53
N THR A 140 9.60 21.89 6.82
CA THR A 140 8.94 22.00 8.14
C THR A 140 7.45 21.64 8.07
N ALA A 141 6.86 21.28 9.22
CA ALA A 141 5.43 21.00 9.29
C ALA A 141 4.61 22.22 8.89
N ASP A 142 3.68 22.02 7.96
CA ASP A 142 2.86 23.09 7.40
C ASP A 142 1.63 23.35 8.29
N GLY A 143 1.79 24.23 9.28
CA GLY A 143 0.69 24.74 10.12
C GLY A 143 -0.21 23.64 10.70
N SER A 144 -1.48 23.60 10.27
CA SER A 144 -2.50 22.62 10.67
C SER A 144 -2.36 21.24 9.99
N GLY A 145 -1.25 20.98 9.31
CA GLY A 145 -1.04 19.78 8.50
C GLY A 145 -0.75 18.50 9.27
N LYS A 146 -1.23 18.33 10.51
CA LYS A 146 -1.20 17.04 11.21
C LYS A 146 -2.54 16.34 11.02
N PHE A 147 -2.49 15.07 10.63
CA PHE A 147 -3.67 14.28 10.32
C PHE A 147 -3.53 12.87 10.89
N ASP A 148 -4.62 12.34 11.44
CA ASP A 148 -4.63 11.02 12.06
C ASP A 148 -5.59 10.11 11.27
N ARG A 149 -5.12 8.91 10.90
CA ARG A 149 -5.90 7.97 10.09
C ARG A 149 -5.97 6.61 10.76
N GLY A 150 -7.19 6.12 10.96
CA GLY A 150 -7.45 4.73 11.31
C GLY A 150 -7.15 3.79 10.12
N THR A 151 -6.42 2.72 10.40
CA THR A 151 -6.10 1.66 9.44
C THR A 151 -6.26 0.29 10.10
N LEU A 152 -6.60 -0.74 9.32
CA LEU A 152 -6.45 -2.13 9.73
C LEU A 152 -4.97 -2.52 9.68
N PRO A 153 -4.52 -3.44 10.55
CA PRO A 153 -3.17 -3.98 10.47
C PRO A 153 -2.94 -4.72 9.13
N PRO A 154 -1.69 -4.81 8.66
CA PRO A 154 -1.34 -5.69 7.56
C PRO A 154 -1.58 -7.17 7.94
N GLY A 155 -1.87 -8.00 6.94
CA GLY A 155 -2.13 -9.42 7.05
C GLY A 155 -3.62 -9.80 7.18
N CYS A 156 -4.55 -8.86 7.07
CA CYS A 156 -5.98 -9.17 7.08
C CYS A 156 -6.36 -9.97 5.83
N ARG A 157 -7.10 -11.08 5.98
CA ARG A 157 -7.65 -11.85 4.85
C ARG A 157 -9.11 -11.53 4.59
N PHE A 158 -9.45 -11.43 3.30
CA PHE A 158 -10.80 -11.20 2.82
C PHE A 158 -11.11 -12.15 1.65
N THR A 159 -12.28 -12.78 1.66
CA THR A 159 -12.79 -13.52 0.50
C THR A 159 -13.95 -12.77 -0.13
N LEU A 160 -13.93 -12.68 -1.46
CA LEU A 160 -15.00 -12.12 -2.27
C LEU A 160 -15.33 -13.06 -3.44
N GLU A 161 -16.50 -12.90 -4.02
CA GLU A 161 -16.97 -13.63 -5.20
C GLU A 161 -17.10 -12.68 -6.39
N LEU A 162 -16.58 -13.12 -7.54
CA LEU A 162 -16.72 -12.48 -8.83
C LEU A 162 -17.59 -13.34 -9.72
N LEU A 163 -18.52 -12.71 -10.41
CA LEU A 163 -19.34 -13.36 -11.44
C LEU A 163 -19.17 -12.61 -12.75
N LEU A 164 -18.95 -13.33 -13.85
CA LEU A 164 -18.99 -12.78 -15.19
C LEU A 164 -20.02 -13.51 -16.03
N TRP A 165 -20.98 -12.76 -16.55
CA TRP A 165 -21.94 -13.24 -17.55
C TRP A 165 -21.37 -13.04 -18.95
N SER A 166 -21.28 -14.12 -19.73
CA SER A 166 -20.78 -14.06 -21.11
C SER A 166 -21.65 -14.86 -22.08
N GLU A 167 -21.63 -14.41 -23.34
CA GLU A 167 -22.16 -15.14 -24.48
C GLU A 167 -21.13 -16.13 -25.04
N LYS A 168 -19.85 -15.98 -24.65
CA LYS A 168 -18.71 -16.75 -25.17
C LYS A 168 -18.32 -17.85 -24.19
N GLU A 169 -18.11 -19.05 -24.71
CA GLU A 169 -17.60 -20.19 -23.94
C GLU A 169 -16.17 -19.96 -23.42
N ASN A 170 -15.37 -19.16 -24.12
CA ASN A 170 -14.04 -18.73 -23.71
C ASN A 170 -13.94 -17.21 -23.84
N ASP A 171 -14.35 -16.47 -22.81
CA ASP A 171 -14.28 -15.01 -22.79
C ASP A 171 -12.89 -14.54 -22.31
N PRO A 172 -12.07 -13.91 -23.16
CA PRO A 172 -10.75 -13.44 -22.75
C PRO A 172 -10.80 -12.36 -21.66
N CYS A 173 -11.96 -11.71 -21.46
CA CYS A 173 -12.13 -10.74 -20.37
C CYS A 173 -11.98 -11.39 -19.00
N TRP A 174 -12.35 -12.68 -18.85
CA TRP A 174 -12.26 -13.39 -17.57
C TRP A 174 -10.81 -13.47 -17.07
N GLU A 175 -9.92 -13.98 -17.92
CA GLU A 175 -8.49 -14.09 -17.60
C GLU A 175 -7.84 -12.73 -17.38
N ARG A 176 -8.21 -11.73 -18.21
CA ARG A 176 -7.73 -10.37 -18.05
C ARG A 176 -8.07 -9.82 -16.67
N VAL A 177 -9.34 -9.92 -16.24
CA VAL A 177 -9.79 -9.45 -14.93
C VAL A 177 -9.08 -10.18 -13.80
N LEU A 178 -9.00 -11.51 -13.85
CA LEU A 178 -8.36 -12.26 -12.77
C LEU A 178 -6.85 -11.96 -12.67
N SER A 179 -6.18 -11.69 -13.78
CA SER A 179 -4.78 -11.27 -13.77
C SER A 179 -4.55 -9.90 -13.10
N LEU A 180 -5.56 -9.02 -13.07
CA LEU A 180 -5.43 -7.68 -12.46
C LEU A 180 -5.18 -7.74 -10.95
N PHE A 181 -5.63 -8.79 -10.26
CA PHE A 181 -5.33 -8.98 -8.83
C PHE A 181 -3.84 -9.17 -8.54
N HIS A 182 -3.06 -9.59 -9.54
CA HIS A 182 -1.61 -9.70 -9.45
C HIS A 182 -0.88 -8.41 -9.83
N SER A 183 -1.60 -7.35 -10.21
CA SER A 183 -0.99 -6.05 -10.52
C SER A 183 -0.46 -5.38 -9.25
N PRO A 184 0.75 -4.80 -9.23
CA PRO A 184 1.22 -3.97 -8.11
C PRO A 184 0.37 -2.71 -7.88
N LEU A 185 -0.51 -2.39 -8.84
CA LEU A 185 -1.45 -1.27 -8.82
C LEU A 185 -2.82 -1.68 -8.27
N PHE A 186 -3.08 -2.98 -8.04
CA PHE A 186 -4.27 -3.44 -7.35
C PHE A 186 -4.19 -3.07 -5.87
N ARG A 187 -4.85 -1.96 -5.55
CA ARG A 187 -4.87 -1.37 -4.21
C ARG A 187 -6.25 -0.90 -3.85
N LEU A 188 -6.66 -1.16 -2.61
CA LEU A 188 -7.99 -0.81 -2.11
C LEU A 188 -7.90 0.20 -0.96
N GLY A 189 -8.89 1.09 -0.89
CA GLY A 189 -9.00 2.09 0.17
C GLY A 189 -8.28 3.42 -0.13
N GLY A 190 -8.10 4.21 0.91
CA GLY A 190 -7.49 5.54 0.89
C GLY A 190 -5.99 5.52 1.16
N ALA A 191 -5.34 6.63 0.82
CA ALA A 191 -3.90 6.83 1.01
C ALA A 191 -3.01 5.73 0.37
N VAL A 192 -3.48 5.12 -0.72
CA VAL A 192 -2.74 4.10 -1.49
C VAL A 192 -1.38 4.58 -1.98
N ARG A 193 -1.27 5.89 -2.27
CA ARG A 193 -0.02 6.53 -2.67
C ARG A 193 0.95 6.74 -1.52
N ARG A 194 0.54 6.53 -0.27
CA ARG A 194 1.37 6.69 0.93
C ARG A 194 1.77 5.35 1.55
N GLY A 195 1.59 4.24 0.82
CA GLY A 195 2.01 2.91 1.26
C GLY A 195 0.90 1.98 1.72
N LEU A 196 -0.35 2.44 1.74
CA LEU A 196 -1.50 1.63 2.20
C LEU A 196 -2.16 0.84 1.06
N GLY A 197 -2.99 -0.13 1.46
CA GLY A 197 -3.98 -0.78 0.61
C GLY A 197 -3.44 -1.78 -0.39
N ALA A 198 -2.19 -2.25 -0.28
CA ALA A 198 -1.66 -3.29 -1.16
C ALA A 198 -2.15 -4.69 -0.72
N PHE A 199 -2.34 -5.58 -1.68
CA PHE A 199 -2.82 -6.95 -1.45
C PHE A 199 -1.96 -7.98 -2.18
N ASN A 200 -1.98 -9.20 -1.66
CA ASN A 200 -1.53 -10.41 -2.32
C ASN A 200 -2.73 -11.34 -2.53
N VAL A 201 -2.70 -12.13 -3.61
CA VAL A 201 -3.68 -13.20 -3.83
C VAL A 201 -3.23 -14.45 -3.07
N VAL A 202 -4.07 -14.94 -2.16
CA VAL A 202 -3.85 -16.19 -1.43
C VAL A 202 -4.31 -17.39 -2.28
N SER A 203 -5.52 -17.28 -2.84
CA SER A 203 -6.09 -18.32 -3.70
C SER A 203 -7.20 -17.78 -4.58
N ILE A 204 -7.35 -18.36 -5.77
CA ILE A 204 -8.50 -18.17 -6.65
C ILE A 204 -9.12 -19.54 -6.90
N HIS A 205 -10.36 -19.74 -6.45
CA HIS A 205 -11.15 -20.91 -6.78
C HIS A 205 -12.16 -20.52 -7.84
N GLU A 206 -12.12 -21.14 -9.02
CA GLU A 206 -12.95 -20.74 -10.14
C GLU A 206 -13.64 -21.91 -10.84
N HIS A 207 -14.73 -21.61 -11.52
CA HIS A 207 -15.36 -22.52 -12.46
C HIS A 207 -16.14 -21.76 -13.52
N HIS A 208 -16.31 -22.42 -14.66
CA HIS A 208 -17.13 -21.95 -15.78
C HIS A 208 -18.30 -22.90 -15.96
N PHE A 209 -19.51 -22.33 -16.06
CA PHE A 209 -20.74 -23.07 -16.23
C PHE A 209 -21.45 -22.62 -17.51
N ASN A 210 -21.81 -23.57 -18.37
CA ASN A 210 -22.79 -23.39 -19.43
C ASN A 210 -24.20 -23.66 -18.88
N LEU A 211 -24.98 -22.61 -18.64
CA LEU A 211 -26.31 -22.71 -18.04
C LEU A 211 -27.37 -23.29 -18.99
N LYS A 212 -27.06 -23.49 -20.28
CA LYS A 212 -27.92 -24.24 -21.21
C LYS A 212 -27.74 -25.75 -21.10
N ASP A 213 -26.63 -26.21 -20.52
CA ASP A 213 -26.39 -27.62 -20.21
C ASP A 213 -27.08 -27.95 -18.86
N PRO A 214 -28.09 -28.83 -18.84
CA PRO A 214 -28.81 -29.18 -17.61
C PRO A 214 -27.91 -29.75 -16.51
N GLY A 215 -26.85 -30.48 -16.87
CA GLY A 215 -25.90 -31.04 -15.91
C GLY A 215 -25.07 -29.95 -15.24
N GLN A 216 -24.58 -28.99 -16.01
CA GLN A 216 -23.82 -27.86 -15.48
C GLN A 216 -24.71 -26.89 -14.70
N PHE A 217 -25.95 -26.68 -15.13
CA PHE A 217 -26.95 -25.92 -14.39
C PHE A 217 -27.25 -26.53 -13.01
N ASN A 218 -27.43 -27.86 -12.95
CA ASN A 218 -27.61 -28.57 -11.68
C ASN A 218 -26.37 -28.46 -10.77
N ARG A 219 -25.16 -28.52 -11.34
CA ARG A 219 -23.92 -28.30 -10.57
C ARG A 219 -23.84 -26.88 -10.00
N PHE A 220 -24.17 -25.86 -10.80
CA PHE A 220 -24.19 -24.46 -10.36
C PHE A 220 -25.22 -24.24 -9.24
N THR A 221 -26.45 -24.75 -9.40
CA THR A 221 -27.50 -24.60 -8.38
C THR A 221 -27.22 -25.37 -7.08
N GLY A 222 -26.40 -26.42 -7.15
CA GLY A 222 -25.91 -27.17 -6.00
C GLY A 222 -24.71 -26.53 -5.27
N LEU A 223 -24.09 -25.48 -5.82
CA LEU A 223 -22.98 -24.80 -5.14
C LEU A 223 -23.43 -24.18 -3.82
N GLN A 224 -22.62 -24.35 -2.80
CA GLN A 224 -22.81 -23.64 -1.53
C GLN A 224 -22.60 -22.14 -1.74
N ARG A 225 -23.48 -21.32 -1.18
CA ARG A 225 -23.43 -19.85 -1.28
C ARG A 225 -22.39 -19.20 -0.37
N SER A 226 -21.87 -19.95 0.60
CA SER A 226 -20.84 -19.46 1.50
C SER A 226 -19.54 -19.19 0.74
N LEU A 227 -18.97 -18.01 0.94
CA LEU A 227 -17.67 -17.59 0.42
C LEU A 227 -16.54 -18.52 0.85
N GLY A 228 -16.67 -19.16 2.02
CA GLY A 228 -15.67 -20.09 2.55
C GLY A 228 -15.68 -21.47 1.89
N SER A 229 -16.72 -21.80 1.12
CA SER A 229 -16.81 -23.08 0.43
C SER A 229 -16.05 -23.03 -0.90
N SER A 230 -15.26 -24.04 -1.20
CA SER A 230 -14.62 -24.22 -2.52
C SER A 230 -15.12 -25.47 -3.24
N GLU A 231 -16.08 -26.19 -2.65
CA GLU A 231 -16.59 -27.44 -3.21
C GLU A 231 -17.26 -27.18 -4.57
N GLY A 232 -16.82 -27.91 -5.60
CA GLY A 232 -17.30 -27.75 -6.97
C GLY A 232 -16.56 -26.67 -7.78
N LEU A 233 -15.61 -25.96 -7.18
CA LEU A 233 -14.71 -25.01 -7.84
C LEU A 233 -13.29 -25.60 -7.98
N ASN A 234 -12.57 -25.17 -9.00
CA ASN A 234 -11.19 -25.60 -9.23
C ASN A 234 -10.25 -24.55 -8.64
N LEU A 235 -9.28 -24.99 -7.83
CA LEU A 235 -8.18 -24.12 -7.42
C LEU A 235 -7.34 -23.77 -8.67
N ARG A 236 -7.22 -22.48 -8.98
CA ARG A 236 -6.34 -22.00 -10.05
C ARG A 236 -4.91 -22.40 -9.73
N ALA A 237 -4.27 -23.12 -10.66
CA ALA A 237 -2.90 -23.58 -10.49
C ALA A 237 -1.94 -22.40 -10.27
N LYS A 238 -0.91 -22.60 -9.45
CA LYS A 238 0.16 -21.61 -9.23
C LYS A 238 0.92 -21.27 -10.52
N ASP A 239 0.87 -22.15 -11.52
CA ASP A 239 1.53 -21.99 -12.82
C ASP A 239 0.67 -21.25 -13.86
N ALA A 240 -0.62 -20.99 -13.56
CA ALA A 240 -1.41 -20.00 -14.30
C ALA A 240 -0.70 -18.64 -14.23
N PRO A 241 -0.91 -17.70 -15.17
CA PRO A 241 -0.19 -16.43 -15.18
C PRO A 241 -0.36 -15.72 -13.83
N SER A 242 0.66 -15.88 -12.98
CA SER A 242 0.79 -15.25 -11.66
C SER A 242 1.18 -13.77 -11.80
N GLN A 243 1.13 -13.25 -13.03
CA GLN A 243 1.49 -11.91 -13.41
C GLN A 243 0.29 -11.26 -14.10
N CYS A 244 0.14 -9.96 -13.87
CA CYS A 244 -0.88 -9.16 -14.54
C CYS A 244 -0.66 -9.21 -16.05
N LEU A 245 -1.71 -9.54 -16.81
CA LEU A 245 -1.72 -9.36 -18.25
C LEU A 245 -1.82 -7.86 -18.51
N THR A 246 -0.87 -7.28 -19.22
CA THR A 246 -0.87 -5.85 -19.55
C THR A 246 -0.36 -5.62 -20.96
N ALA A 247 -0.87 -4.61 -21.64
CA ALA A 247 -0.26 -4.12 -22.88
C ALA A 247 1.22 -3.72 -22.63
N PRO A 248 2.13 -3.89 -23.61
CA PRO A 248 3.57 -3.62 -23.42
C PRO A 248 3.89 -2.22 -22.86
N GLY A 249 3.16 -1.18 -23.28
CA GLY A 249 3.36 0.19 -22.79
C GLY A 249 2.77 0.50 -21.42
N ALA A 250 1.99 -0.41 -20.83
CA ALA A 250 1.33 -0.23 -19.52
C ALA A 250 2.06 -0.94 -18.37
N VAL A 251 3.16 -1.65 -18.67
CA VAL A 251 3.98 -2.38 -17.69
C VAL A 251 4.67 -1.39 -16.75
N PRO A 252 4.41 -1.46 -15.42
CA PRO A 252 5.15 -0.66 -14.46
C PRO A 252 6.61 -1.10 -14.37
N LEU A 253 7.52 -0.14 -14.20
CA LEU A 253 8.92 -0.40 -13.93
C LEU A 253 9.12 -0.55 -12.42
N SER A 254 9.83 -1.59 -11.99
CA SER A 254 10.12 -1.80 -10.56
C SER A 254 11.62 -1.81 -10.31
N VAL A 255 12.03 -1.14 -9.23
CA VAL A 255 13.40 -1.15 -8.71
C VAL A 255 13.38 -1.85 -7.36
N THR A 256 14.26 -2.83 -7.20
CA THR A 256 14.39 -3.63 -5.98
C THR A 256 15.83 -3.64 -5.50
N MET A 257 16.01 -3.61 -4.19
CA MET A 257 17.31 -3.71 -3.53
C MET A 257 17.15 -4.16 -2.08
N THR A 258 18.21 -4.70 -1.47
CA THR A 258 18.20 -5.07 -0.04
C THR A 258 18.98 -4.02 0.76
N LEU A 259 18.27 -3.18 1.51
CA LEU A 259 18.89 -2.15 2.32
C LEU A 259 19.37 -2.72 3.65
N LYS A 260 20.68 -2.62 3.91
CA LYS A 260 21.33 -3.03 5.15
C LYS A 260 21.59 -1.78 5.99
N GLY A 261 21.12 -1.75 7.23
CA GLY A 261 21.41 -0.63 8.14
C GLY A 261 22.90 -0.60 8.50
N ALA A 262 23.62 0.41 8.02
CA ALA A 262 25.04 0.59 8.31
C ALA A 262 25.28 1.22 9.69
N ASP A 263 24.29 1.95 10.21
CA ASP A 263 24.28 2.54 11.54
C ASP A 263 22.88 2.41 12.17
N PHE A 264 22.70 2.98 13.36
CA PHE A 264 21.42 3.11 14.05
C PHE A 264 20.40 3.84 13.19
N TRP A 265 19.14 3.42 13.25
CA TRP A 265 18.06 4.05 12.51
C TRP A 265 16.72 3.98 13.27
N ARG A 266 15.83 4.89 12.92
CA ARG A 266 14.47 5.00 13.49
C ARG A 266 13.56 5.66 12.47
N PHE A 267 12.34 5.17 12.34
CA PHE A 267 11.28 5.88 11.62
C PHE A 267 10.22 6.37 12.60
N GLY A 268 9.90 7.67 12.49
CA GLY A 268 8.84 8.33 13.23
C GLY A 268 8.93 8.19 14.74
N GLN A 269 7.83 8.49 15.43
CA GLN A 269 7.73 8.46 16.89
C GLN A 269 6.71 7.39 17.30
N GLY A 270 7.20 6.30 17.89
CA GLY A 270 6.37 5.23 18.43
C GLY A 270 5.89 5.49 19.86
N LEU A 271 4.97 4.63 20.30
CA LEU A 271 4.40 4.65 21.66
C LEU A 271 4.91 3.49 22.53
N VAL A 272 5.43 2.43 21.91
CA VAL A 272 5.83 1.19 22.58
C VAL A 272 7.32 0.93 22.36
N SER A 273 8.00 0.54 23.42
CA SER A 273 9.42 0.14 23.38
C SER A 273 9.55 -1.32 22.94
N PHE A 274 10.46 -1.58 22.02
CA PHE A 274 10.82 -2.93 21.59
C PHE A 274 11.68 -3.65 22.64
N ASN A 275 12.32 -2.91 23.54
CA ASN A 275 13.15 -3.44 24.62
C ASN A 275 12.81 -2.79 25.98
N PRO A 276 11.64 -3.12 26.57
CA PRO A 276 11.24 -2.58 27.86
C PRO A 276 12.09 -3.19 28.99
N GLU A 277 12.71 -2.33 29.80
CA GLU A 277 13.46 -2.75 31.00
C GLU A 277 12.63 -2.46 32.26
N THR A 278 12.38 -3.49 33.08
CA THR A 278 11.64 -3.33 34.35
C THR A 278 12.33 -2.34 35.28
N GLY A 279 11.59 -1.33 35.75
CA GLY A 279 12.09 -0.31 36.68
C GLY A 279 12.86 0.84 36.02
N ARG A 280 12.93 0.90 34.68
CA ARG A 280 13.59 1.99 33.95
C ARG A 280 12.58 2.78 33.11
N LYS A 281 12.77 4.10 33.04
CA LYS A 281 11.93 4.98 32.18
C LYS A 281 12.01 4.50 30.73
N THR A 282 10.88 4.46 30.04
CA THR A 282 10.83 4.28 28.58
C THR A 282 11.60 5.41 27.90
N ALA A 283 12.26 5.10 26.78
CA ALA A 283 12.93 6.12 25.99
C ALA A 283 11.93 7.17 25.49
N ASP A 284 12.39 8.41 25.33
CA ASP A 284 11.55 9.53 24.92
C ASP A 284 11.22 9.46 23.42
N GLN A 285 12.13 8.91 22.61
CA GLN A 285 11.91 8.66 21.19
C GLN A 285 11.98 7.17 20.88
N LEU A 286 10.96 6.67 20.20
CA LEU A 286 10.80 5.25 19.90
C LEU A 286 10.58 5.05 18.39
N PRO A 287 11.00 3.92 17.80
CA PRO A 287 10.57 3.53 16.47
C PRO A 287 9.07 3.23 16.45
N ILE A 288 8.40 3.45 15.32
CA ILE A 288 6.98 3.11 15.19
C ILE A 288 6.79 1.59 15.23
N ALA A 289 5.90 1.15 16.11
CA ALA A 289 5.44 -0.23 16.24
C ALA A 289 3.95 -0.30 15.92
N ILE A 290 3.55 -1.28 15.10
CA ILE A 290 2.13 -1.56 14.81
C ILE A 290 1.85 -3.07 14.93
N PRO A 291 0.60 -3.47 15.24
CA PRO A 291 0.21 -4.86 15.15
C PRO A 291 0.23 -5.32 13.68
N LYS A 292 0.53 -6.60 13.49
CA LYS A 292 0.51 -7.30 12.19
C LYS A 292 -0.10 -8.67 12.38
N ILE A 293 -0.81 -9.15 11.36
CA ILE A 293 -1.35 -10.50 11.33
C ILE A 293 -0.43 -11.36 10.46
N THR A 294 -0.04 -12.52 10.97
CA THR A 294 0.70 -13.54 10.21
C THR A 294 -0.13 -14.82 10.15
N TRP A 295 0.04 -15.57 9.06
CA TRP A 295 -0.68 -16.83 8.84
C TRP A 295 0.32 -17.97 8.71
N SER A 296 0.07 -19.07 9.40
CA SER A 296 0.80 -20.32 9.20
C SER A 296 0.33 -21.07 7.96
N ASP A 297 1.09 -22.07 7.55
CA ASP A 297 0.80 -22.88 6.35
C ASP A 297 -0.53 -23.66 6.45
N ASP A 298 -0.98 -23.97 7.67
CA ASP A 298 -2.29 -24.57 7.96
C ASP A 298 -3.44 -23.56 8.04
N GLY A 299 -3.17 -22.27 7.76
CA GLY A 299 -4.17 -21.22 7.74
C GLY A 299 -4.56 -20.68 9.11
N GLN A 300 -3.77 -20.88 10.17
CA GLN A 300 -4.05 -20.25 11.46
C GLN A 300 -3.44 -18.84 11.54
N ALA A 301 -4.24 -17.88 11.98
CA ALA A 301 -3.78 -16.51 12.19
C ALA A 301 -3.11 -16.36 13.55
N ARG A 302 -2.04 -15.57 13.57
CA ARG A 302 -1.36 -15.09 14.79
C ARG A 302 -1.19 -13.58 14.71
N ILE A 303 -1.48 -12.90 15.82
CA ILE A 303 -1.21 -11.47 15.97
C ILE A 303 0.22 -11.29 16.49
N VAL A 304 0.98 -10.46 15.80
CA VAL A 304 2.27 -9.92 16.25
C VAL A 304 1.98 -8.51 16.76
N ASP A 305 2.01 -8.30 18.07
CA ASP A 305 1.58 -7.03 18.68
C ASP A 305 2.45 -5.84 18.25
N HIS A 306 3.74 -6.07 18.01
CA HIS A 306 4.73 -5.02 17.77
C HIS A 306 5.66 -5.41 16.61
N ALA A 307 5.22 -5.15 15.38
CA ALA A 307 6.07 -5.14 14.20
C ALA A 307 6.60 -3.72 13.94
N ILE A 308 7.86 -3.61 13.50
CA ILE A 308 8.48 -2.33 13.13
C ILE A 308 7.82 -1.84 11.85
N LEU A 309 7.32 -0.60 11.84
CA LEU A 309 6.80 0.04 10.63
C LEU A 309 7.85 0.92 9.97
N ILE A 310 8.08 0.68 8.69
CA ILE A 310 8.82 1.58 7.80
C ILE A 310 7.79 2.24 6.86
N PRO A 311 7.42 3.51 7.10
CA PRO A 311 6.40 4.19 6.31
C PRO A 311 6.93 4.56 4.91
N ALA A 312 6.21 4.18 3.85
CA ALA A 312 6.57 4.55 2.48
C ALA A 312 6.64 6.07 2.30
N SER A 313 5.75 6.81 2.97
CA SER A 313 5.73 8.28 2.92
C SER A 313 7.03 8.91 3.43
N ALA A 314 7.68 8.33 4.44
CA ALA A 314 8.94 8.84 4.98
C ALA A 314 10.07 8.68 3.97
N ILE A 315 10.14 7.52 3.32
CA ILE A 315 11.14 7.22 2.29
C ILE A 315 10.92 8.09 1.07
N LYS A 316 9.68 8.17 0.56
CA LYS A 316 9.36 9.01 -0.60
C LYS A 316 9.67 10.49 -0.35
N GLY A 317 9.53 10.98 0.89
CA GLY A 317 9.93 12.35 1.25
C GLY A 317 11.43 12.58 1.07
N ALA A 318 12.25 11.67 1.59
CA ALA A 318 13.71 11.73 1.42
C ALA A 318 14.13 11.61 -0.05
N LEU A 319 13.50 10.69 -0.79
CA LEU A 319 13.72 10.54 -2.24
C LEU A 319 13.33 11.81 -3.01
N ALA A 320 12.21 12.44 -2.68
CA ALA A 320 11.76 13.68 -3.34
C ALA A 320 12.76 14.82 -3.12
N HIS A 321 13.22 14.99 -1.88
CA HIS A 321 14.21 16.01 -1.55
C HIS A 321 15.52 15.80 -2.32
N ARG A 322 16.04 14.56 -2.36
CA ARG A 322 17.28 14.25 -3.07
C ARG A 322 17.10 14.31 -4.60
N PHE A 323 15.93 13.96 -5.11
CA PHE A 323 15.59 14.06 -6.52
C PHE A 323 15.59 15.50 -7.01
N ILE A 324 14.96 16.40 -6.25
CA ILE A 324 14.95 17.84 -6.54
C ILE A 324 16.38 18.38 -6.66
N PHE A 325 17.26 18.01 -5.72
CA PHE A 325 18.66 18.42 -5.77
C PHE A 325 19.35 18.00 -7.08
N HIS A 326 19.23 16.72 -7.47
CA HIS A 326 19.87 16.24 -8.69
C HIS A 326 19.25 16.81 -9.96
N LEU A 327 17.94 16.99 -9.98
CA LEU A 327 17.23 17.59 -11.12
C LEU A 327 17.72 19.03 -11.36
N LEU A 328 17.71 19.87 -10.32
CA LEU A 328 18.19 21.26 -10.41
C LEU A 328 19.67 21.31 -10.84
N ARG A 329 20.50 20.38 -10.33
CA ARG A 329 21.91 20.25 -10.75
C ARG A 329 22.05 19.97 -12.24
N TYR A 330 21.24 19.08 -12.81
CA TYR A 330 21.27 18.75 -14.24
C TYR A 330 20.69 19.86 -15.13
N GLU A 331 19.68 20.56 -14.64
CA GLU A 331 19.10 21.73 -15.30
C GLU A 331 19.96 23.00 -15.14
N GLN A 332 21.05 22.93 -14.36
CA GLN A 332 21.94 24.06 -14.03
C GLN A 332 21.20 25.24 -13.38
N GLN A 333 20.12 24.94 -12.65
CA GLN A 333 19.36 25.93 -11.89
C GLN A 333 19.90 26.02 -10.47
N PHE A 334 20.81 26.98 -10.25
CA PHE A 334 21.40 27.26 -8.94
C PHE A 334 20.72 28.46 -8.28
N LEU A 335 20.82 28.58 -6.95
CA LEU A 335 20.21 29.68 -6.18
C LEU A 335 20.57 31.07 -6.74
N GLU A 336 21.79 31.24 -7.25
CA GLU A 336 22.29 32.50 -7.82
C GLU A 336 21.50 32.97 -9.05
N GLY A 337 20.81 32.06 -9.75
CA GLY A 337 20.01 32.35 -10.94
C GLY A 337 18.50 32.47 -10.69
N ILE A 338 18.05 32.32 -9.43
CA ILE A 338 16.63 32.40 -9.06
C ILE A 338 16.32 33.83 -8.64
N GLU A 339 15.39 34.49 -9.35
CA GLU A 339 15.02 35.90 -9.10
C GLU A 339 14.50 36.14 -7.68
N ASP A 340 13.74 35.17 -7.14
CA ASP A 340 13.21 35.21 -5.78
C ASP A 340 13.32 33.83 -5.09
N PRO A 341 14.42 33.57 -4.37
CA PRO A 341 14.64 32.30 -3.69
C PRO A 341 13.62 31.98 -2.58
N ASP A 342 13.00 33.00 -1.98
CA ASP A 342 12.07 32.82 -0.86
C ASP A 342 10.68 32.34 -1.33
N THR A 343 10.34 32.56 -2.60
CA THR A 343 9.07 32.12 -3.20
C THR A 343 9.21 30.94 -4.15
N PHE A 344 10.44 30.56 -4.52
CA PHE A 344 10.69 29.42 -5.39
C PHE A 344 10.44 28.10 -4.65
N ASP A 345 9.35 27.41 -5.03
CA ASP A 345 9.10 26.04 -4.59
C ASP A 345 9.51 25.04 -5.69
N PRO A 346 10.62 24.31 -5.53
CA PRO A 346 11.03 23.33 -6.53
C PRO A 346 10.04 22.17 -6.69
N ARG A 347 9.07 22.03 -5.78
CA ARG A 347 8.00 21.04 -5.89
C ARG A 347 6.98 21.40 -6.96
N ASP A 348 6.98 22.64 -7.45
CA ASP A 348 6.12 23.08 -8.56
C ASP A 348 6.67 22.72 -9.94
N LEU A 349 7.92 22.23 -10.01
CA LEU A 349 8.49 21.74 -11.26
C LEU A 349 7.67 20.58 -11.81
N LYS A 350 7.30 20.66 -13.09
CA LYS A 350 6.48 19.65 -13.79
C LYS A 350 7.05 18.23 -13.66
N ALA A 351 8.38 18.09 -13.69
CA ALA A 351 9.08 16.82 -13.48
C ALA A 351 8.81 16.23 -12.09
N VAL A 352 8.93 17.05 -11.04
CA VAL A 352 8.70 16.66 -9.64
C VAL A 352 7.23 16.31 -9.43
N GLN A 353 6.34 17.18 -9.88
CA GLN A 353 4.89 16.99 -9.83
C GLN A 353 4.43 15.71 -10.55
N SER A 354 5.07 15.34 -11.66
CA SER A 354 4.73 14.13 -12.41
C SER A 354 5.14 12.84 -11.69
N LEU A 355 6.28 12.85 -10.99
CA LEU A 355 6.75 11.70 -10.22
C LEU A 355 6.07 11.58 -8.85
N PHE A 356 6.04 12.66 -8.08
CA PHE A 356 5.60 12.63 -6.68
C PHE A 356 4.13 13.04 -6.50
N GLY A 357 3.54 13.71 -7.49
CA GLY A 357 2.19 14.26 -7.43
C GLY A 357 2.13 15.59 -6.68
N TRP A 358 0.98 16.23 -6.73
CA TRP A 358 0.68 17.41 -5.91
C TRP A 358 -0.76 17.35 -5.41
N ALA A 359 -0.99 17.89 -4.21
CA ALA A 359 -2.32 18.09 -3.68
C ALA A 359 -2.76 19.52 -4.00
N ASN A 360 -4.01 19.71 -4.40
CA ASN A 360 -4.57 21.05 -4.48
C ASN A 360 -5.05 21.48 -3.10
N ASP A 361 -4.61 22.66 -2.68
CA ASP A 361 -5.19 23.33 -1.53
C ASP A 361 -6.60 23.81 -1.90
N THR A 362 -7.54 23.63 -0.97
CA THR A 362 -8.99 23.86 -1.11
C THR A 362 -9.41 25.30 -1.46
N GLY A 363 -8.47 26.19 -1.78
CA GLY A 363 -8.70 27.60 -2.14
C GLY A 363 -8.23 28.02 -3.55
N GLY A 364 -7.77 27.08 -4.38
CA GLY A 364 -7.30 27.35 -5.76
C GLY A 364 -8.36 27.19 -6.87
N ASP A 365 -7.96 27.57 -8.08
CA ASP A 365 -8.73 27.85 -9.33
C ASP A 365 -9.53 26.66 -9.94
N GLY A 366 -10.04 25.74 -9.13
CA GLY A 366 -10.81 24.59 -9.58
C GLY A 366 -10.01 23.52 -10.35
N SER A 367 -8.68 23.65 -10.43
CA SER A 367 -7.83 22.59 -10.94
C SER A 367 -7.97 21.34 -10.06
N LEU A 368 -7.73 20.16 -10.62
CA LEU A 368 -7.69 18.91 -9.86
C LEU A 368 -6.23 18.62 -9.51
N GLY A 369 -5.96 18.30 -8.24
CA GLY A 369 -4.64 17.81 -7.83
C GLY A 369 -4.26 16.56 -8.63
N SER A 370 -2.96 16.28 -8.79
CA SER A 370 -2.50 15.14 -9.58
C SER A 370 -1.79 14.10 -8.75
N VAL A 371 -1.98 12.86 -9.16
CA VAL A 371 -1.43 11.68 -8.51
C VAL A 371 -0.04 11.39 -9.09
N GLY A 372 0.95 11.28 -8.20
CA GLY A 372 2.31 10.91 -8.59
C GLY A 372 2.44 9.51 -9.17
N ARG A 373 3.41 9.33 -10.05
CA ARG A 373 3.75 8.06 -10.71
C ARG A 373 4.66 7.15 -9.88
N LEU A 374 5.23 7.67 -8.79
CA LEU A 374 6.02 6.90 -7.83
C LEU A 374 5.12 6.19 -6.82
N LEU A 375 5.32 4.89 -6.66
CA LEU A 375 4.56 4.04 -5.76
C LEU A 375 5.52 3.19 -4.91
N MET A 376 5.22 3.11 -3.62
CA MET A 376 5.97 2.33 -2.64
C MET A 376 5.01 1.84 -1.57
N ASP A 377 5.29 0.68 -1.00
CA ASP A 377 4.55 0.07 0.09
C ASP A 377 5.12 0.41 1.46
N ASP A 378 4.25 0.53 2.44
CA ASP A 378 4.69 0.39 3.82
C ASP A 378 5.25 -1.00 4.03
N LEU A 379 6.31 -1.09 4.82
CA LEU A 379 6.91 -2.35 5.17
C LEU A 379 6.80 -2.58 6.67
N THR A 380 6.42 -3.81 7.04
CA THR A 380 6.50 -4.28 8.42
C THR A 380 7.63 -5.29 8.57
N LEU A 381 8.47 -5.08 9.57
CA LEU A 381 9.58 -5.97 9.90
C LEU A 381 9.38 -6.55 11.30
N ASP A 382 9.60 -7.84 11.40
CA ASP A 382 9.59 -8.55 12.68
C ASP A 382 11.02 -8.53 13.25
N LEU A 383 11.14 -8.38 14.56
CA LEU A 383 12.43 -8.59 15.22
C LEU A 383 12.76 -10.09 15.17
N PRO A 384 13.98 -10.48 14.77
CA PRO A 384 14.34 -11.90 14.68
C PRO A 384 14.12 -12.63 16.01
N ASP A 385 13.42 -13.76 15.95
CA ASP A 385 13.18 -14.61 17.12
C ASP A 385 14.50 -15.19 17.66
N GLY A 386 14.63 -15.22 18.99
CA GLY A 386 15.76 -15.89 19.68
C GLY A 386 17.06 -15.09 19.79
N ALA A 387 17.20 -13.96 19.08
CA ALA A 387 18.31 -13.02 19.32
C ALA A 387 18.04 -12.18 20.59
N PRO A 388 19.05 -11.85 21.42
CA PRO A 388 18.85 -10.92 22.53
C PRO A 388 18.33 -9.60 21.96
N ARG A 389 17.17 -9.10 22.40
CA ARG A 389 16.61 -7.83 21.88
C ARG A 389 17.61 -6.66 21.94
N ARG A 390 18.52 -6.68 22.93
CA ARG A 390 19.65 -5.74 23.08
C ARG A 390 20.65 -5.76 21.91
N SER A 391 20.70 -6.82 21.10
CA SER A 391 21.57 -6.93 19.93
C SER A 391 20.95 -6.36 18.65
N ARG A 392 19.72 -5.81 18.71
CA ARG A 392 19.04 -5.15 17.59
C ARG A 392 18.37 -3.83 17.95
N VAL A 393 18.15 -3.60 19.25
CA VAL A 393 17.54 -2.41 19.81
C VAL A 393 18.52 -1.76 20.78
N GLY A 394 19.07 -0.61 20.39
CA GLY A 394 19.98 0.20 21.18
C GLY A 394 19.23 1.35 21.86
N ARG A 395 19.72 1.78 23.03
CA ARG A 395 19.28 3.04 23.65
C ARG A 395 20.46 4.00 23.73
N LEU A 396 20.31 5.19 23.16
CA LEU A 396 21.28 6.27 23.23
C LEU A 396 20.71 7.39 24.10
N THR A 397 21.48 7.81 25.11
CA THR A 397 21.14 8.96 25.95
C THR A 397 21.93 10.17 25.47
N HIS A 398 21.23 11.30 25.34
CA HIS A 398 21.81 12.55 24.90
C HIS A 398 21.57 13.64 25.93
N ASN A 399 22.56 14.52 26.06
CA ASN A 399 22.46 15.73 26.87
C ASN A 399 21.85 16.85 26.03
N SER A 400 20.88 17.57 26.58
CA SER A 400 20.44 18.83 25.98
C SER A 400 21.48 19.90 26.28
N ILE A 401 22.05 20.49 25.22
CA ILE A 401 23.02 21.59 25.34
C ILE A 401 22.26 22.92 25.30
N ASP A 402 22.57 23.80 26.24
CA ASP A 402 22.05 25.16 26.23
C ASP A 402 22.72 26.00 25.15
N ARG A 403 21.92 26.53 24.20
CA ARG A 403 22.44 27.28 23.05
C ARG A 403 23.12 28.61 23.44
N PHE A 404 22.86 29.13 24.63
CA PHE A 404 23.47 30.37 25.12
C PHE A 404 24.78 30.11 25.88
N SER A 405 24.79 29.17 26.82
CA SER A 405 25.96 28.91 27.68
C SER A 405 26.90 27.84 27.14
N GLY A 406 26.48 27.02 26.16
CA GLY A 406 27.23 25.86 25.68
C GLY A 406 27.35 24.72 26.71
N GLY A 407 26.77 24.89 27.90
CA GLY A 407 26.75 23.89 28.96
C GLY A 407 25.61 22.88 28.81
N VAL A 408 25.70 21.76 29.53
CA VAL A 408 24.60 20.80 29.66
C VAL A 408 23.48 21.42 30.50
N ARG A 409 22.26 21.41 29.99
CA ARG A 409 21.07 21.82 30.76
C ARG A 409 20.79 20.78 31.85
N ASP A 410 20.75 21.23 33.09
CA ASP A 410 20.45 20.37 34.23
C ASP A 410 19.06 19.71 34.07
N GLY A 411 19.02 18.39 34.22
CA GLY A 411 17.80 17.59 34.12
C GLY A 411 17.25 17.35 32.70
N ALA A 412 17.90 17.83 31.64
CA ALA A 412 17.44 17.69 30.26
C ALA A 412 18.17 16.56 29.51
N LEU A 413 18.07 15.34 30.03
CA LEU A 413 18.49 14.12 29.33
C LEU A 413 17.33 13.62 28.48
N PHE A 414 17.60 13.32 27.21
CA PHE A 414 16.65 12.64 26.35
C PHE A 414 17.23 11.32 25.85
N THR A 415 16.41 10.29 25.85
CA THR A 415 16.81 8.93 25.44
C THR A 415 16.09 8.56 24.15
N GLU A 416 16.84 8.01 23.21
CA GLU A 416 16.31 7.50 21.94
C GLU A 416 16.51 5.99 21.89
N GLU A 417 15.48 5.26 21.50
CA GLU A 417 15.55 3.86 21.15
C GLU A 417 15.71 3.74 19.63
N LEU A 418 16.72 2.99 19.21
CA LEU A 418 17.16 2.90 17.83
C LEU A 418 17.31 1.45 17.43
N LEU A 419 17.04 1.17 16.16
CA LEU A 419 17.19 -0.13 15.54
C LEU A 419 18.58 -0.23 14.90
N PHE A 420 19.19 -1.41 14.92
CA PHE A 420 20.50 -1.63 14.30
C PHE A 420 20.66 -3.06 13.79
N ASP A 421 21.57 -3.26 12.83
CA ASP A 421 21.91 -4.56 12.25
C ASP A 421 20.67 -5.33 11.74
N LEU A 422 19.83 -4.60 10.99
CA LEU A 422 18.64 -5.11 10.33
C LEU A 422 18.71 -4.76 8.85
N SER A 423 18.33 -5.73 8.02
CA SER A 423 18.22 -5.59 6.58
C SER A 423 16.78 -5.75 6.14
N TRP A 424 16.39 -5.05 5.08
CA TRP A 424 15.00 -5.09 4.62
C TRP A 424 14.87 -4.86 3.11
N PRO A 425 13.84 -5.47 2.48
CA PRO A 425 13.61 -5.31 1.06
C PRO A 425 13.05 -3.93 0.74
N PHE A 426 13.69 -3.22 -0.18
CA PHE A 426 13.19 -2.00 -0.78
C PHE A 426 12.55 -2.31 -2.13
N THR A 427 11.37 -1.76 -2.39
CA THR A 427 10.73 -1.85 -3.71
C THR A 427 10.08 -0.52 -4.06
N LEU A 428 10.43 -0.01 -5.24
CA LEU A 428 9.90 1.22 -5.81
C LEU A 428 9.28 0.91 -7.16
N THR A 429 8.03 1.29 -7.36
CA THR A 429 7.30 1.09 -8.61
C THR A 429 7.07 2.42 -9.30
N ILE A 430 7.46 2.52 -10.57
CA ILE A 430 7.24 3.67 -11.45
C ILE A 430 6.12 3.32 -12.43
N ILE A 431 5.12 4.18 -12.47
CA ILE A 431 3.86 3.95 -13.18
C ILE A 431 3.85 4.72 -14.50
N ASP A 432 3.65 3.97 -15.59
CA ASP A 432 3.79 4.45 -16.97
C ASP A 432 5.18 5.09 -17.18
N PRO A 433 6.25 4.29 -17.10
CA PRO A 433 7.62 4.81 -17.23
C PRO A 433 7.87 5.50 -18.58
N HIS A 434 7.08 5.20 -19.61
CA HIS A 434 7.24 5.68 -20.99
C HIS A 434 6.31 6.84 -21.38
N CYS A 435 5.83 7.63 -20.41
CA CYS A 435 5.01 8.81 -20.68
C CYS A 435 5.78 10.10 -20.42
N GLU A 436 5.46 11.16 -21.15
CA GLU A 436 5.95 12.51 -20.83
C GLU A 436 5.45 12.98 -19.44
N PRO A 437 6.29 13.63 -18.61
CA PRO A 437 7.69 14.02 -18.83
C PRO A 437 8.73 12.99 -18.34
N LEU A 438 8.36 11.75 -18.01
CA LEU A 438 9.28 10.73 -17.48
C LEU A 438 10.30 10.25 -18.53
N GLU A 439 10.09 10.55 -19.81
CA GLU A 439 11.05 10.29 -20.88
C GLU A 439 12.24 11.27 -20.88
N ASP A 440 12.16 12.39 -20.14
CA ASP A 440 13.23 13.38 -20.02
C ASP A 440 14.55 12.75 -19.49
N PRO A 441 15.67 12.87 -20.24
CA PRO A 441 16.98 12.39 -19.82
C PRO A 441 17.45 12.91 -18.46
N ASN A 442 17.18 14.18 -18.13
CA ASN A 442 17.62 14.78 -16.87
C ASN A 442 16.83 14.20 -15.69
N LEU A 443 15.53 13.98 -15.85
CA LEU A 443 14.69 13.31 -14.87
C LEU A 443 15.16 11.88 -14.62
N LYS A 444 15.41 11.11 -15.69
CA LYS A 444 15.91 9.73 -15.60
C LYS A 444 17.25 9.65 -14.87
N ARG A 445 18.19 10.55 -15.21
CA ARG A 445 19.51 10.65 -14.56
C ARG A 445 19.37 11.04 -13.09
N ALA A 446 18.52 12.04 -12.78
CA ALA A 446 18.29 12.45 -11.41
C ALA A 446 17.74 11.32 -10.54
N LEU A 447 16.76 10.55 -11.04
CA LEU A 447 16.22 9.41 -10.30
C LEU A 447 17.24 8.28 -10.13
N ALA A 448 18.06 8.01 -11.15
CA ALA A 448 19.13 7.03 -11.05
C ALA A 448 20.16 7.41 -9.98
N ASP A 449 20.61 8.67 -9.96
CA ASP A 449 21.56 9.19 -8.97
C ASP A 449 20.97 9.18 -7.55
N VAL A 450 19.66 9.42 -7.36
CA VAL A 450 19.00 9.27 -6.05
C VAL A 450 19.07 7.83 -5.54
N LEU A 451 18.82 6.85 -6.43
CA LEU A 451 18.84 5.43 -6.06
C LEU A 451 20.27 4.95 -5.79
N GLU A 452 21.26 5.47 -6.51
CA GLU A 452 22.68 5.24 -6.25
C GLU A 452 23.12 5.87 -4.93
N ASP A 453 22.67 7.09 -4.62
CA ASP A 453 22.94 7.73 -3.34
C ASP A 453 22.35 6.93 -2.17
N LEU A 454 21.16 6.35 -2.35
CA LEU A 454 20.57 5.46 -1.36
C LEU A 454 21.36 4.15 -1.21
N ALA A 455 21.78 3.53 -2.31
CA ALA A 455 22.54 2.28 -2.28
C ALA A 455 23.96 2.46 -1.70
N SER A 456 24.59 3.62 -1.94
CA SER A 456 25.94 3.94 -1.47
C SER A 456 26.00 4.57 -0.07
N GLY A 457 24.86 4.80 0.57
CA GLY A 457 24.78 5.40 1.92
C GLY A 457 24.95 6.91 1.97
N GLN A 458 24.80 7.60 0.84
CA GLN A 458 24.83 9.08 0.76
C GLN A 458 23.46 9.71 1.04
N LEU A 459 22.37 8.94 0.95
CA LEU A 459 21.03 9.35 1.34
C LEU A 459 20.61 8.63 2.63
N SER A 460 20.49 9.39 3.72
CA SER A 460 19.91 8.89 4.97
C SER A 460 18.38 8.76 4.86
N LEU A 461 17.81 7.81 5.61
CA LEU A 461 16.37 7.64 5.76
C LEU A 461 15.98 7.61 7.24
N GLY A 462 14.87 8.27 7.57
CA GLY A 462 14.29 8.24 8.91
C GLY A 462 14.67 9.45 9.74
N ALA A 463 14.73 9.27 11.06
CA ALA A 463 14.98 10.35 12.00
C ALA A 463 16.41 10.33 12.54
N GLY A 464 16.93 11.51 12.87
CA GLY A 464 18.27 11.65 13.45
C GLY A 464 19.41 11.73 12.43
N GLU A 465 19.13 12.13 11.19
CA GLU A 465 20.11 12.26 10.11
C GLU A 465 21.33 13.11 10.51
N SER A 466 21.10 14.22 11.21
CA SER A 466 22.17 15.10 11.71
C SER A 466 23.11 14.45 12.73
N LYS A 467 22.76 13.27 13.25
CA LYS A 467 23.57 12.46 14.17
C LYS A 467 24.23 11.26 13.49
N GLY A 468 24.08 11.11 12.16
CA GLY A 468 24.56 9.96 11.41
C GLY A 468 23.61 8.76 11.41
N HIS A 469 22.38 8.90 11.92
CA HIS A 469 21.40 7.81 11.89
C HIS A 469 20.77 7.67 10.51
N GLY A 470 20.27 6.46 10.22
CA GLY A 470 19.49 6.22 9.00
C GLY A 470 20.32 5.96 7.75
N ILE A 471 21.61 5.64 7.88
CA ILE A 471 22.45 5.26 6.75
C ILE A 471 22.18 3.81 6.40
N PHE A 472 21.81 3.59 5.14
CA PHE A 472 21.62 2.26 4.56
C PHE A 472 22.54 2.06 3.38
N THR A 473 22.98 0.83 3.15
CA THR A 473 23.73 0.45 1.96
C THR A 473 23.08 -0.75 1.28
N SER A 474 23.28 -0.86 -0.04
CA SER A 474 22.88 -2.02 -0.83
C SER A 474 24.00 -2.41 -1.78
N ASP A 475 24.19 -3.71 -1.95
CA ASP A 475 25.14 -4.27 -2.93
C ASP A 475 24.42 -4.63 -4.25
N ASP A 476 23.10 -4.63 -4.25
CA ASP A 476 22.24 -5.10 -5.33
C ASP A 476 21.16 -4.06 -5.67
N VAL A 477 21.23 -3.43 -6.85
CA VAL A 477 20.15 -2.60 -7.40
C VAL A 477 19.64 -3.24 -8.68
N THR A 478 18.43 -3.77 -8.63
CA THR A 478 17.84 -4.52 -9.75
C THR A 478 16.64 -3.78 -10.32
N TRP A 479 16.69 -3.52 -11.62
CA TRP A 479 15.61 -2.95 -12.41
C TRP A 479 14.85 -4.05 -13.15
N SER A 480 13.52 -3.98 -13.18
CA SER A 480 12.70 -5.01 -13.83
C SER A 480 12.90 -5.12 -15.35
N ASP A 481 13.46 -4.09 -15.98
CA ASP A 481 13.80 -4.04 -17.40
C ASP A 481 15.32 -4.21 -17.67
N GLY A 482 16.11 -4.54 -16.65
CA GLY A 482 17.57 -4.62 -16.75
C GLY A 482 18.28 -3.26 -16.88
N GLY A 483 17.59 -2.15 -16.57
CA GLY A 483 18.15 -0.80 -16.57
C GLY A 483 18.05 -0.08 -17.92
N GLN A 484 17.30 -0.63 -18.87
CA GLN A 484 17.10 -0.04 -20.21
C GLN A 484 16.49 1.35 -20.14
N TRP A 485 15.52 1.56 -19.24
CA TRP A 485 14.83 2.84 -19.06
C TRP A 485 15.78 3.99 -18.69
N ILE A 486 16.79 3.74 -17.84
CA ILE A 486 17.80 4.75 -17.50
C ILE A 486 18.79 4.94 -18.65
N GLN A 487 19.23 3.86 -19.30
CA GLN A 487 20.23 3.91 -20.36
C GLN A 487 19.74 4.71 -21.58
N GLY A 488 18.44 4.69 -21.87
CA GLY A 488 17.83 5.53 -22.90
C GLY A 488 17.94 7.05 -22.64
N GLY A 489 18.32 7.47 -21.44
CA GLY A 489 18.64 8.86 -21.08
C GLY A 489 20.14 9.17 -21.02
N ARG A 490 21.04 8.20 -21.22
CA ARG A 490 22.50 8.40 -21.31
C ARG A 490 22.95 8.53 -22.77
N SER A 491 22.40 9.51 -23.48
CA SER A 491 22.97 10.04 -24.74
C SER A 491 23.61 11.40 -24.52
#